data_AF-A0A0I9SAR1-F1
#
_entry.id   AF-A0A0I9SAR1-F1
#
_cell.length_a   1.000
_cell.length_b   1.000
_cell.length_c   1.000
_cell.angle_alpha   90.00
_cell.angle_beta   90.00
_cell.angle_gamma   90.00
#
_symmetry.space_group_name_H-M   'P 1'
#
loop_
_entity.id
_entity.type
_entity.pdbx_description
1 polymer ?
#
loop_
_entity_poly.entity_id
_entity_poly.type
_entity_poly.pdbx_seq_one_letter_code
_entity_poly.pdbx_strand_id
1 'polypeptide(L)'
;MIIQENHKGIASIDVFKFLCAVMVVGIHTQPFGDRLSSGLYATTIFRVAVPFFFAISSYLFYIKGELNIIKYVRRLVILDIVWTLLELPFIIYIFFGRDISLDESVWKLLQGLLFGESYKGSWYIHASWMGMFLLYVMSKYFSKGIVAFICVCCFTLGLLDSSYRYLLNMPPSMSYRYFGYR
;
A
#
# COMPACT_ATOMS: atom_id res chain seq x y z
N MET A 1 -8.21 28.54 11.50
CA MET A 1 -8.74 28.77 10.14
C MET A 1 -8.98 27.41 9.52
N ILE A 2 -10.20 26.88 9.69
CA ILE A 2 -10.61 25.62 9.06
C ILE A 2 -10.92 25.99 7.62
N ILE A 3 -10.16 25.45 6.67
CA ILE A 3 -10.41 25.68 5.24
C ILE A 3 -11.77 25.06 4.95
N GLN A 4 -12.76 25.90 4.70
CA GLN A 4 -14.09 25.50 4.26
C GLN A 4 -13.96 25.06 2.79
N GLU A 5 -13.46 23.84 2.59
CA GLU A 5 -13.29 23.22 1.28
C GLU A 5 -14.64 23.09 0.58
N ASN A 6 -14.69 23.52 -0.67
CA ASN A 6 -15.88 23.58 -1.50
C ASN A 6 -16.43 22.16 -1.73
N HIS A 7 -17.72 21.91 -1.50
CA HIS A 7 -18.37 20.61 -1.72
C HIS A 7 -18.09 19.99 -3.10
N LYS A 8 -17.83 20.83 -4.11
CA LYS A 8 -17.45 20.40 -5.47
C LYS A 8 -16.05 19.74 -5.56
N GLY A 9 -15.09 20.17 -4.74
CA GLY A 9 -13.74 19.59 -4.69
C GLY A 9 -13.76 18.18 -4.12
N ILE A 10 -14.51 17.97 -3.03
CA ILE A 10 -14.69 16.65 -2.41
C ILE A 10 -15.38 15.68 -3.38
N ALA A 11 -16.42 16.12 -4.10
CA ALA A 11 -17.08 15.29 -5.10
C ALA A 11 -16.13 14.85 -6.24
N SER A 12 -15.25 15.74 -6.70
CA SER A 12 -14.26 15.42 -7.74
C SER A 12 -13.23 14.40 -7.24
N ILE A 13 -12.81 14.53 -5.97
CA ILE A 13 -11.94 13.57 -5.29
C ILE A 13 -12.63 12.19 -5.19
N ASP A 14 -13.92 12.15 -4.90
CA ASP A 14 -14.67 10.89 -4.83
C ASP A 14 -14.75 10.18 -6.19
N VAL A 15 -14.99 10.92 -7.27
CA VAL A 15 -14.96 10.38 -8.64
C VAL A 15 -13.58 9.81 -8.98
N PHE A 16 -12.51 10.53 -8.64
CA PHE A 16 -11.15 10.06 -8.94
C PHE A 16 -10.77 8.84 -8.09
N LYS A 17 -11.18 8.77 -6.81
CA LYS A 17 -11.02 7.56 -5.99
C LYS A 17 -11.73 6.35 -6.61
N PHE A 18 -12.93 6.54 -7.15
CA PHE A 18 -13.64 5.48 -7.86
C PHE A 18 -12.85 5.00 -9.09
N LEU A 19 -12.32 5.92 -9.90
CA LEU A 19 -11.46 5.59 -11.03
C LEU A 19 -10.20 4.82 -10.59
N CYS A 20 -9.52 5.27 -9.53
CA CYS A 20 -8.37 4.57 -8.96
C CYS A 20 -8.73 3.17 -8.43
N ALA A 21 -9.92 2.99 -7.84
CA ALA A 21 -10.37 1.68 -7.38
C ALA A 21 -10.53 0.71 -8.55
N VAL A 22 -11.09 1.18 -9.67
CA VAL A 22 -11.18 0.39 -10.92
C VAL A 22 -9.78 0.02 -11.44
N MET A 23 -8.82 0.95 -11.39
CA MET A 23 -7.42 0.68 -11.76
C MET A 23 -6.78 -0.40 -10.88
N VAL A 24 -7.02 -0.35 -9.56
CA VAL A 24 -6.53 -1.37 -8.60
C VAL A 24 -7.14 -2.74 -8.90
N VAL A 25 -8.44 -2.81 -9.18
CA VAL A 25 -9.07 -4.06 -9.62
C VAL A 25 -8.43 -4.56 -10.91
N GLY A 26 -8.24 -3.68 -11.90
CA GLY A 26 -7.65 -4.01 -13.19
C GLY A 26 -6.25 -4.65 -13.10
N ILE A 27 -5.39 -4.17 -12.19
CA ILE A 27 -4.04 -4.76 -11.99
C ILE A 27 -4.08 -6.10 -11.24
N HIS A 28 -5.09 -6.38 -10.43
CA HIS A 28 -5.17 -7.59 -9.61
C HIS A 28 -5.99 -8.71 -10.24
N THR A 29 -7.02 -8.39 -11.02
CA THR A 29 -7.84 -9.40 -11.71
C THR A 29 -7.34 -9.71 -13.11
N GLN A 30 -6.49 -8.84 -13.68
CA GLN A 30 -5.96 -8.95 -15.04
C GLN A 30 -7.04 -9.40 -16.05
N PRO A 31 -8.19 -8.70 -16.13
CA PRO A 31 -9.38 -9.22 -16.81
C PRO A 31 -9.19 -9.36 -18.33
N PHE A 32 -8.16 -8.73 -18.89
CA PHE A 32 -7.79 -8.79 -20.30
C PHE A 32 -6.64 -9.80 -20.58
N GLY A 33 -6.25 -10.59 -19.58
CA GLY A 33 -5.15 -11.55 -19.62
C GLY A 33 -3.78 -10.94 -19.92
N ASP A 34 -2.80 -11.81 -20.16
CA ASP A 34 -1.43 -11.40 -20.50
C ASP A 34 -1.31 -10.64 -21.84
N ARG A 35 -2.37 -10.61 -22.64
CA ARG A 35 -2.40 -9.88 -23.93
C ARG A 35 -2.37 -8.36 -23.75
N LEU A 36 -2.77 -7.86 -22.58
CA LEU A 36 -2.50 -6.48 -22.17
C LEU A 36 -1.20 -6.36 -21.35
N SER A 37 -0.65 -7.48 -20.85
CA SER A 37 0.62 -7.52 -20.10
C SER A 37 1.87 -7.35 -20.97
N SER A 38 1.74 -7.49 -22.30
CA SER A 38 2.73 -6.92 -23.24
C SER A 38 2.76 -5.38 -23.21
N GLY A 39 1.80 -4.75 -22.53
CA GLY A 39 1.70 -3.31 -22.35
C GLY A 39 2.31 -2.86 -21.02
N LEU A 40 3.61 -2.54 -21.06
CA LEU A 40 4.28 -1.69 -20.06
C LEU A 40 3.44 -0.46 -19.66
N TYR A 41 2.54 0.02 -20.52
CA TYR A 41 1.77 1.25 -20.32
C TYR A 41 0.57 1.11 -19.37
N ALA A 42 -0.27 0.07 -19.51
CA ALA A 42 -1.50 -0.06 -18.71
C ALA A 42 -1.17 -0.37 -17.24
N THR A 43 -0.20 -1.26 -17.02
CA THR A 43 0.28 -1.58 -15.66
C THR A 43 1.04 -0.41 -15.04
N THR A 44 1.80 0.37 -15.82
CA THR A 44 2.48 1.59 -15.31
C THR A 44 1.50 2.69 -14.92
N ILE A 45 0.47 2.96 -15.72
CA ILE A 45 -0.51 4.02 -15.42
C ILE A 45 -1.36 3.61 -14.21
N PHE A 46 -1.79 2.36 -14.13
CA PHE A 46 -2.64 1.91 -13.03
C PHE A 46 -1.90 1.83 -11.69
N ARG A 47 -0.56 1.72 -11.69
CA ARG A 47 0.26 1.81 -10.49
C ARG A 47 0.19 3.18 -9.79
N VAL A 48 -0.28 4.24 -10.45
CA VAL A 48 -0.49 5.56 -9.83
C VAL A 48 -1.65 5.55 -8.83
N ALA A 49 -2.59 4.61 -8.93
CA ALA A 49 -3.76 4.55 -8.06
C ALA A 49 -3.39 4.40 -6.57
N VAL A 50 -2.40 3.57 -6.26
CA VAL A 50 -1.93 3.32 -4.89
C VAL A 50 -1.34 4.57 -4.21
N PRO A 51 -0.30 5.24 -4.77
CA PRO A 51 0.25 6.45 -4.17
C PRO A 51 -0.80 7.57 -4.10
N PHE A 52 -1.73 7.63 -5.05
CA PHE A 52 -2.87 8.54 -4.95
C PHE A 52 -3.75 8.23 -3.73
N PHE A 53 -4.08 6.96 -3.47
CA PHE A 53 -4.86 6.57 -2.29
C PHE A 53 -4.20 6.94 -0.97
N PHE A 54 -2.87 6.78 -0.86
CA PHE A 54 -2.13 7.26 0.31
C PHE A 54 -2.22 8.78 0.46
N ALA A 55 -1.94 9.53 -0.61
CA ALA A 55 -1.95 10.99 -0.59
C ALA A 55 -3.34 11.55 -0.22
N ILE A 56 -4.40 11.03 -0.85
CA ILE A 56 -5.75 11.50 -0.57
C ILE A 56 -6.22 11.11 0.83
N SER A 57 -5.82 9.93 1.35
CA SER A 57 -6.15 9.52 2.71
C SER A 57 -5.54 10.47 3.74
N SER A 58 -4.27 10.86 3.58
CA SER A 58 -3.60 11.83 4.45
C SER A 58 -4.18 13.25 4.31
N TYR A 59 -4.54 13.66 3.10
CA TYR A 59 -5.22 14.95 2.87
C TYR A 59 -6.59 14.98 3.54
N LEU A 60 -7.42 13.94 3.36
CA LEU A 60 -8.73 13.82 4.00
C LEU A 60 -8.64 13.78 5.53
N PHE A 61 -7.62 13.12 6.07
CA PHE A 61 -7.31 13.16 7.50
C PHE A 61 -7.08 14.60 7.99
N TYR A 62 -6.30 15.39 7.26
CA TYR A 62 -6.01 16.78 7.60
C TYR A 62 -7.24 17.70 7.51
N ILE A 63 -7.96 17.68 6.38
CA ILE A 63 -9.10 18.60 6.17
C ILE A 63 -10.31 18.30 7.05
N LYS A 64 -10.52 17.03 7.45
CA LYS A 64 -11.61 16.65 8.36
C LYS A 64 -11.35 17.11 9.80
N GLY A 65 -10.22 17.77 10.06
CA GLY A 65 -9.85 18.24 11.39
C GLY A 65 -9.62 17.07 12.35
N GLU A 66 -9.27 15.89 11.85
CA GLU A 66 -8.87 14.77 12.71
C GLU A 66 -7.48 15.04 13.28
N LEU A 67 -7.37 15.96 14.24
CA LEU A 67 -6.08 16.37 14.80
C LEU A 67 -5.40 15.29 15.65
N ASN A 68 -6.14 14.22 15.97
CA ASN A 68 -5.64 13.11 16.79
C ASN A 68 -5.17 11.94 15.93
N ILE A 69 -3.88 11.95 15.56
CA ILE A 69 -3.24 10.88 14.79
C ILE A 69 -3.39 9.52 15.49
N ILE A 70 -3.31 9.46 16.83
CA ILE A 70 -3.46 8.21 17.58
C ILE A 70 -4.85 7.60 17.36
N LYS A 71 -5.91 8.42 17.37
CA LYS A 71 -7.27 7.96 17.09
C LYS A 71 -7.42 7.46 15.65
N TYR A 72 -6.76 8.11 14.69
CA TYR A 72 -6.76 7.66 13.29
C TYR A 72 -6.03 6.33 13.11
N VAL A 73 -4.78 6.24 13.60
CA VAL A 73 -3.99 4.99 13.59
C VAL A 73 -4.74 3.86 14.27
N ARG A 74 -5.37 4.11 15.44
CA ARG A 74 -6.16 3.09 16.15
C ARG A 74 -7.29 2.54 15.29
N ARG A 75 -8.01 3.37 14.53
CA ARG A 75 -9.07 2.90 13.62
C ARG A 75 -8.51 2.03 12.50
N LEU A 76 -7.36 2.41 11.93
CA LEU A 76 -6.71 1.62 10.89
C LEU A 76 -6.22 0.28 11.44
N VAL A 77 -5.61 0.24 12.63
CA VAL A 77 -5.19 -1.00 13.29
C VAL A 77 -6.39 -1.90 13.61
N ILE A 78 -7.49 -1.34 14.11
CA ILE A 78 -8.72 -2.12 14.33
C ILE A 78 -9.23 -2.68 13.01
N LEU A 79 -9.27 -1.88 11.94
CA LEU A 79 -9.70 -2.32 10.61
C LEU A 79 -8.82 -3.47 10.11
N ASP A 80 -7.50 -3.34 10.27
CA ASP A 80 -6.52 -4.34 9.90
C ASP A 80 -6.71 -5.67 10.64
N ILE A 81 -6.90 -5.62 11.97
CA ILE A 81 -7.19 -6.79 12.80
C ILE A 81 -8.52 -7.44 12.38
N VAL A 82 -9.57 -6.65 12.14
CA VAL A 82 -10.88 -7.18 11.73
C VAL A 82 -10.78 -7.92 10.39
N TRP A 83 -10.10 -7.34 9.40
CA TRP A 83 -9.88 -8.02 8.12
C TRP A 83 -9.01 -9.27 8.25
N THR A 84 -7.97 -9.21 9.09
CA THR A 84 -7.13 -10.38 9.38
C THR A 84 -7.94 -11.52 9.99
N LEU A 85 -8.84 -11.23 10.93
CA LEU A 85 -9.71 -12.23 11.55
C LEU A 85 -10.73 -12.80 10.56
N LEU A 86 -11.27 -11.96 9.68
CA LEU A 86 -12.22 -12.39 8.65
C LEU A 86 -11.56 -13.31 7.61
N GLU A 87 -10.33 -13.00 7.21
CA GLU A 87 -9.52 -13.79 6.27
C GLU A 87 -8.80 -14.96 6.93
N LEU A 88 -8.93 -15.14 8.25
CA LEU A 88 -8.15 -16.12 9.02
C LEU A 88 -8.22 -17.55 8.46
N PRO A 89 -9.38 -18.10 8.01
CA PRO A 89 -9.42 -19.42 7.41
C PRO A 89 -8.55 -19.53 6.15
N PHE A 90 -8.53 -18.48 5.34
CA PHE A 90 -7.75 -18.42 4.11
C PHE A 90 -6.25 -18.24 4.40
N ILE A 91 -5.91 -17.42 5.41
CA ILE A 91 -4.54 -17.27 5.91
C ILE A 91 -4.02 -18.63 6.37
N ILE A 92 -4.76 -19.35 7.22
CA ILE A 92 -4.34 -20.67 7.71
C ILE A 92 -4.13 -21.63 6.54
N TYR A 93 -5.05 -21.66 5.56
CA TYR A 93 -4.91 -22.49 4.37
C TYR A 93 -3.64 -22.18 3.57
N ILE A 94 -3.31 -20.90 3.36
CA ILE A 94 -2.11 -20.51 2.60
C ILE A 94 -0.81 -20.87 3.33
N PHE A 95 -0.74 -20.61 4.63
CA PHE A 95 0.51 -20.74 5.39
C PHE A 95 0.75 -22.16 5.91
N PHE A 96 -0.30 -22.96 6.14
CA PHE A 96 -0.20 -24.33 6.67
C PHE A 96 -0.65 -25.43 5.69
N GLY A 97 -1.21 -25.06 4.53
CA GLY A 97 -1.62 -26.03 3.48
C GLY A 97 -0.54 -26.34 2.44
N ARG A 98 0.71 -25.91 2.66
CA ARG A 98 1.86 -26.11 1.77
C ARG A 98 2.85 -27.09 2.40
N ASP A 99 3.66 -27.77 1.57
CA ASP A 99 4.77 -28.66 1.99
C ASP A 99 5.96 -27.86 2.58
N ILE A 100 5.70 -27.05 3.60
CA ILE A 100 6.67 -26.30 4.38
C ILE A 100 6.58 -26.76 5.84
N SER A 101 7.71 -26.71 6.55
CA SER A 101 7.76 -27.14 7.93
C SER A 101 6.96 -26.19 8.83
N LEU A 102 6.43 -26.71 9.95
CA LEU A 102 5.56 -25.94 10.84
C LEU A 102 6.22 -24.67 11.39
N ASP A 103 7.52 -24.74 11.69
CA ASP A 103 8.32 -23.60 12.14
C ASP A 103 8.43 -22.52 11.06
N GLU A 104 8.67 -22.90 9.81
CA GLU A 104 8.72 -21.96 8.69
C GLU A 104 7.34 -21.32 8.43
N SER A 105 6.26 -22.10 8.51
CA SER A 105 4.89 -21.60 8.39
C SER A 105 4.54 -20.59 9.47
N VAL A 106 4.87 -20.88 10.72
CA VAL A 106 4.63 -19.96 11.85
C VAL A 106 5.46 -18.69 11.69
N TRP A 107 6.73 -18.82 11.30
CA TRP A 107 7.59 -17.66 11.07
C TRP A 107 7.06 -16.75 9.97
N LYS A 108 6.67 -17.32 8.82
CA LYS A 108 6.08 -16.56 7.71
C LYS A 108 4.74 -15.93 8.09
N LEU A 109 3.91 -16.61 8.88
CA LEU A 109 2.67 -16.03 9.39
C LEU A 109 2.96 -14.81 10.28
N LEU A 110 3.91 -14.92 11.20
CA LEU A 110 4.31 -13.80 12.06
C LEU A 110 4.83 -12.62 11.24
N GLN A 111 5.69 -12.88 10.24
CA GLN A 111 6.14 -11.85 9.31
C GLN A 111 4.96 -11.22 8.56
N GLY A 112 4.02 -12.03 8.07
CA GLY A 112 2.83 -11.54 7.39
C GLY A 112 1.97 -10.63 8.27
N LEU A 113 1.73 -11.03 9.51
CA LEU A 113 0.93 -10.27 10.47
C LEU A 113 1.60 -8.95 10.89
N LEU A 114 2.93 -8.96 10.97
CA LEU A 114 3.69 -7.77 11.34
C LEU A 114 3.84 -6.80 10.18
N PHE A 115 4.14 -7.28 8.97
CA PHE A 115 4.51 -6.43 7.83
C PHE A 115 3.41 -6.28 6.78
N GLY A 116 2.24 -6.88 6.99
CA GLY A 116 1.09 -6.75 6.11
C GLY A 116 1.15 -7.65 4.88
N GLU A 117 1.76 -8.83 4.99
CA GLU A 117 1.72 -9.87 3.95
C GLU A 117 0.77 -11.03 4.32
N SER A 118 -0.13 -10.84 5.28
CA SER A 118 -1.08 -11.88 5.72
C SER A 118 -2.11 -12.27 4.66
N TYR A 119 -2.71 -11.30 3.95
CA TYR A 119 -3.75 -11.56 2.94
C TYR A 119 -3.64 -10.58 1.77
N LYS A 120 -4.39 -10.82 0.69
CA LYS A 120 -4.38 -9.92 -0.47
C LYS A 120 -4.98 -8.56 -0.08
N GLY A 121 -4.15 -7.54 0.00
CA GLY A 121 -4.55 -6.17 0.33
C GLY A 121 -4.17 -5.70 1.75
N SER A 122 -3.70 -6.60 2.63
CA SER A 122 -3.23 -6.21 3.99
C SER A 122 -2.13 -5.15 3.93
N TRP A 123 -1.25 -5.25 2.93
CA TRP A 123 -0.12 -4.35 2.75
C TRP A 123 -0.54 -2.87 2.71
N TYR A 124 -1.71 -2.55 2.14
CA TYR A 124 -2.17 -1.17 2.03
C TYR A 124 -2.58 -0.62 3.41
N ILE A 125 -3.34 -1.41 4.17
CA ILE A 125 -3.81 -1.01 5.51
C ILE A 125 -2.62 -0.94 6.46
N HIS A 126 -1.72 -1.94 6.45
CA HIS A 126 -0.47 -1.94 7.20
C HIS A 126 0.39 -0.72 6.91
N ALA A 127 0.71 -0.48 5.64
CA ALA A 127 1.52 0.68 5.24
C ALA A 127 0.86 2.00 5.66
N SER A 128 -0.47 2.09 5.62
CA SER A 128 -1.20 3.30 6.00
C SER A 128 -1.04 3.60 7.50
N TRP A 129 -1.27 2.61 8.37
CA TRP A 129 -1.18 2.85 9.81
C TRP A 129 0.28 2.97 10.28
N MET A 130 1.19 2.17 9.73
CA MET A 130 2.61 2.23 10.03
C MET A 130 3.22 3.57 9.59
N GLY A 131 2.91 4.02 8.37
CA GLY A 131 3.39 5.28 7.83
C GLY A 131 2.93 6.47 8.66
N MET A 132 1.65 6.50 9.05
CA MET A 132 1.11 7.56 9.90
C MET A 132 1.67 7.53 11.33
N PHE A 133 1.86 6.34 11.90
CA PHE A 133 2.49 6.19 13.20
C PHE A 133 3.95 6.64 13.18
N LEU A 134 4.73 6.22 12.19
CA LEU A 134 6.12 6.62 12.03
C LEU A 134 6.24 8.13 11.81
N LEU A 135 5.40 8.71 10.95
CA LEU A 135 5.34 10.16 10.74
C LEU A 135 5.06 10.91 12.05
N TYR A 136 4.12 10.41 12.86
CA TYR A 136 3.83 10.99 14.17
C TYR A 136 5.03 10.94 15.10
N VAL A 137 5.68 9.78 15.24
CA VAL A 137 6.89 9.63 16.06
C VAL A 137 7.99 10.57 15.58
N MET A 138 8.31 10.56 14.29
CA MET A 138 9.35 11.41 13.72
C MET A 138 9.07 12.89 13.91
N SER A 139 7.81 13.32 13.80
CA SER A 139 7.42 14.72 13.99
C SER A 139 7.66 15.26 15.41
N LYS A 140 7.83 14.37 16.40
CA LYS A 140 8.18 14.75 17.78
C LYS A 140 9.67 15.01 17.97
N TYR A 141 10.51 14.34 17.18
CA TYR A 141 11.97 14.34 17.38
C TYR A 141 12.73 15.14 16.31
N PHE A 142 12.12 15.35 15.13
CA PHE A 142 12.78 15.98 13.98
C PHE A 142 12.01 17.19 13.47
N SER A 143 12.73 18.12 12.83
CA SER A 143 12.12 19.25 12.14
C SER A 143 11.35 18.80 10.90
N LYS A 144 10.34 19.59 10.49
CA LYS A 144 9.51 19.29 9.30
C LYS A 144 10.36 19.04 8.03
N GLY A 145 11.46 19.77 7.87
CA GLY A 145 12.38 19.61 6.74
C GLY A 145 13.09 18.26 6.73
N ILE A 146 13.58 17.79 7.90
CA ILE A 146 14.23 16.49 8.03
C ILE A 146 13.22 15.36 7.77
N VAL A 147 12.02 15.46 8.34
CA VAL A 147 10.95 14.47 8.11
C VAL A 147 10.60 14.38 6.62
N ALA A 148 10.42 15.53 5.95
CA ALA A 148 10.13 15.57 4.53
C ALA A 148 11.27 14.95 3.69
N PHE A 149 12.52 15.26 4.02
CA PHE A 149 13.68 14.66 3.36
C PHE A 149 13.69 13.13 3.48
N ILE A 150 13.48 12.61 4.70
CA ILE A 150 13.42 11.16 4.94
C ILE A 150 12.27 10.52 4.13
N CYS A 151 11.09 11.13 4.10
CA CYS A 151 9.97 10.64 3.30
C CYS A 151 10.29 10.58 1.80
N VAL A 152 10.95 11.62 1.26
CA VAL A 152 11.38 11.64 -0.15
C VAL A 152 12.41 10.54 -0.43
N CYS A 153 13.39 10.35 0.47
CA CYS A 153 14.35 9.25 0.35
C CYS A 153 13.66 7.89 0.35
N CYS A 154 12.78 7.62 1.32
CA CYS A 154 12.03 6.37 1.39
C CYS A 154 11.18 6.12 0.14
N PHE A 155 10.48 7.15 -0.35
CA PHE A 155 9.69 7.05 -1.57
C PHE A 155 10.55 6.75 -2.79
N THR A 156 11.71 7.42 -2.92
CA THR A 156 12.65 7.22 -4.02
C THR A 156 13.23 5.81 -4.00
N LEU A 157 13.63 5.30 -2.82
CA LEU A 157 14.11 3.94 -2.67
C LEU A 157 13.03 2.91 -3.05
N GLY A 158 11.79 3.13 -2.62
CA GLY A 158 10.66 2.28 -3.00
C GLY A 158 10.38 2.30 -4.52
N LEU A 159 10.50 3.46 -5.17
CA LEU A 159 10.40 3.56 -6.63
C LEU A 159 11.53 2.80 -7.34
N LEU A 160 12.76 2.92 -6.84
CA LEU A 160 13.93 2.24 -7.39
C LEU A 160 13.79 0.72 -7.28
N ASP A 161 13.34 0.19 -6.15
CA ASP A 161 13.15 -1.26 -6.01
C ASP A 161 11.96 -1.80 -6.83
N SER A 162 10.86 -1.04 -6.91
CA SER A 162 9.61 -1.54 -7.53
C SER A 162 9.52 -1.32 -9.05
N SER A 163 9.94 -0.14 -9.52
CA SER A 163 9.66 0.32 -10.89
C SER A 163 10.93 0.53 -11.70
N TYR A 164 12.04 0.84 -11.04
CA TYR A 164 13.33 1.08 -11.68
C TYR A 164 14.40 0.07 -11.27
N ARG A 165 14.00 -1.15 -10.89
CA ARG A 165 14.94 -2.19 -10.43
C ARG A 165 16.00 -2.54 -11.49
N TYR A 166 15.66 -2.33 -12.76
CA TYR A 166 16.57 -2.47 -13.89
C TYR A 166 17.72 -1.45 -13.89
N LEU A 167 17.54 -0.29 -13.24
CA LEU A 167 18.63 0.68 -13.03
C LEU A 167 19.57 0.23 -11.91
N LEU A 168 19.09 -0.60 -10.98
CA LEU A 168 19.89 -1.14 -9.87
C LEU A 168 20.64 -2.43 -10.26
N ASN A 169 20.11 -3.22 -11.20
CA ASN A 169 20.72 -4.45 -11.70
C ASN A 169 20.65 -4.52 -13.24
N MET A 170 21.79 -4.53 -13.94
CA MET A 170 21.90 -4.96 -15.34
C MET A 170 22.65 -6.32 -15.38
N PRO A 171 22.03 -7.39 -15.91
CA PRO A 171 21.94 -7.59 -17.36
C PRO A 171 20.53 -7.91 -17.90
N PRO A 172 20.32 -7.72 -19.23
CA PRO A 172 19.02 -7.78 -19.91
C PRO A 172 18.61 -9.21 -20.33
N SER A 173 18.61 -10.18 -19.43
CA SER A 173 18.21 -11.56 -19.76
C SER A 173 17.16 -12.19 -18.85
N MET A 174 16.61 -11.47 -17.87
CA MET A 174 15.58 -12.06 -16.99
C MET A 174 14.48 -11.07 -16.55
N SER A 175 14.09 -10.14 -17.43
CA SER A 175 13.01 -9.17 -17.16
C SER A 175 11.60 -9.75 -17.28
N TYR A 176 11.43 -10.96 -17.81
CA TYR A 176 10.10 -11.57 -18.00
C TYR A 176 9.62 -12.45 -16.85
N ARG A 177 10.48 -12.76 -15.86
CA ARG A 177 10.14 -13.72 -14.79
C ARG A 177 9.56 -13.10 -13.50
N TYR A 178 9.52 -11.77 -13.40
CA TYR A 178 9.03 -11.06 -12.21
C TYR A 178 7.61 -10.50 -12.33
N PHE A 179 6.98 -10.58 -13.51
CA PHE A 179 5.58 -10.21 -13.70
C PHE A 179 4.62 -11.42 -13.59
N GLY A 180 5.15 -12.63 -13.41
CA GLY A 180 4.35 -13.83 -13.16
C GLY A 180 4.22 -14.13 -11.68
N TYR A 181 3.00 -13.93 -11.16
CA TYR A 181 2.38 -14.67 -10.05
C TYR A 181 3.20 -14.87 -8.75
N ARG A 182 2.77 -14.15 -7.70
CA ARG A 182 2.63 -14.73 -6.36
C ARG A 182 1.15 -14.83 -6.01
#